data_AF-A0A2G8JTT8-F1
#
_entry.id   AF-A0A2G8JTT8-F1
#
_cell.length_a   1.000
_cell.length_b   1.000
_cell.length_c   1.000
_cell.angle_alpha   90.00
_cell.angle_beta   90.00
_cell.angle_gamma   90.00
#
_symmetry.space_group_name_H-M   'P 1'
#
loop_
_entity.id
_entity.type
_entity.pdbx_description
1 polymer ?
#
loop_
_entity_poly.entity_id
_entity_poly.type
_entity_poly.pdbx_seq_one_letter_code
_entity_poly.pdbx_strand_id
1 'polypeptide(L)'
;MATNQNFWLFSILLAVVSLALGYFLVQLTPARDNFEERQSLRDSWFGFAQSNERLMLKFIVGNEDCLTHPEYRRSPYGCTPSNLSYENIDKEVMAVNISRTSQEEKDVAVPLPSRISFQVHHPIIIQKLGLYWRGASSSMTSTYQVYLFDDMNEETVVQVMFSSSSPGVSLGDYLFKPVESFILPKDFQGSVVVKPLAGDYGWLVTPGGSLTLETGGNVISYMQFSVFITELPKNPAMKERERVLIWLKVMYRWDEPQTANLPIISKDVSDMFAGNFMFLIHGSEELMETVKQTDEKRQEWSTEIDRVQKRLQEENKKHRDIVLVDAVDTYQNLPLKVLLFHKWLTDNVDFKYLLKTDDDCFLNIRHILKTINKTTFPESNAWWGNFRYNWAVQRHGKWAEHHYPTTAYPAFACGSGNMLSADLVKWTAKNYR
;
A
#
# COMPACT_ATOMS: atom_id res chain seq x y z
N MET A 1 -9.24 34.76 61.70
CA MET A 1 -9.50 33.37 61.25
C MET A 1 -10.42 33.38 60.02
N ALA A 2 -9.93 33.86 58.88
CA ALA A 2 -10.70 33.87 57.63
C ALA A 2 -9.74 33.80 56.44
N THR A 3 -8.98 32.69 56.31
CA THR A 3 -7.98 32.58 55.23
C THR A 3 -7.80 31.19 54.63
N ASN A 4 -8.40 30.11 55.17
CA ASN A 4 -8.22 28.76 54.61
C ASN A 4 -9.39 28.23 53.77
N GLN A 5 -10.63 28.67 54.01
CA GLN A 5 -11.79 28.21 53.24
C GLN A 5 -11.86 28.84 51.84
N ASN A 6 -11.47 30.11 51.70
CA ASN A 6 -11.49 30.79 50.40
C ASN A 6 -10.45 30.23 49.42
N PHE A 7 -9.30 29.76 49.90
CA PHE A 7 -8.26 29.17 49.05
C PHE A 7 -8.70 27.79 48.52
N TRP A 8 -9.32 26.97 49.36
CA TRP A 8 -9.90 25.69 48.95
C TRP A 8 -11.05 25.86 47.96
N LEU A 9 -11.96 26.80 48.22
CA LEU A 9 -13.04 27.12 47.29
C LEU A 9 -12.51 27.67 45.96
N PHE A 10 -11.47 28.53 45.96
CA PHE A 10 -10.85 29.01 44.73
C PHE A 10 -10.16 27.90 43.94
N SER A 11 -9.44 26.99 44.60
CA SER A 11 -8.78 25.85 43.96
C SER A 11 -9.78 24.84 43.39
N ILE A 12 -10.89 24.60 44.09
CA ILE A 12 -12.00 23.79 43.58
C ILE A 12 -12.68 24.52 42.42
N LEU A 13 -12.91 25.84 42.51
CA LEU A 13 -13.50 26.60 41.42
C LEU A 13 -12.59 26.61 40.18
N LEU A 14 -11.27 26.77 40.35
CA LEU A 14 -10.30 26.67 39.25
C LEU A 14 -10.28 25.26 38.66
N ALA A 15 -10.29 24.21 39.49
CA ALA A 15 -10.36 22.83 39.02
C ALA A 15 -11.68 22.56 38.27
N VAL A 16 -12.81 23.04 38.77
CA VAL A 16 -14.14 22.89 38.17
C VAL A 16 -14.30 23.74 36.90
N VAL A 17 -13.73 24.95 36.86
CA VAL A 17 -13.70 25.81 35.66
C VAL A 17 -12.72 25.25 34.61
N SER A 18 -11.60 24.68 35.02
CA SER A 18 -10.65 23.97 34.15
C SER A 18 -11.27 22.69 33.58
N LEU A 19 -12.00 21.92 34.39
CA LEU A 19 -12.82 20.78 33.95
C LEU A 19 -14.00 21.20 33.05
N ALA A 20 -14.59 22.39 33.24
CA ALA A 20 -15.65 22.91 32.39
C ALA A 20 -15.15 23.40 31.00
N LEU A 21 -13.86 23.69 30.87
CA LEU A 21 -13.22 24.21 29.67
C LEU A 21 -12.38 23.12 28.98
N GLY A 22 -13.02 21.98 28.66
CA GLY A 22 -12.39 20.75 28.19
C GLY A 22 -11.19 20.89 27.24
N TYR A 23 -10.22 19.99 27.44
CA TYR A 23 -8.90 20.00 26.81
C TYR A 23 -8.95 19.80 25.30
N PHE A 24 -8.03 20.48 24.61
CA PHE A 24 -7.74 20.32 23.20
C PHE A 24 -6.41 19.58 23.05
N LEU A 25 -6.43 18.43 22.41
CA LEU A 25 -5.26 17.59 22.28
C LEU A 25 -4.66 17.73 20.88
N VAL A 26 -3.35 17.88 20.79
CA VAL A 26 -2.61 17.82 19.53
C VAL A 26 -1.79 16.53 19.49
N GLN A 27 -2.07 15.72 18.48
CA GLN A 27 -1.38 14.49 18.14
C GLN A 27 -0.36 14.75 17.04
N LEU A 28 0.89 14.37 17.28
CA LEU A 28 1.95 14.37 16.28
C LEU A 28 2.46 12.93 16.08
N THR A 29 2.72 12.53 14.84
CA THR A 29 3.10 11.15 14.48
C THR A 29 4.51 11.04 13.89
N PRO A 30 5.57 11.41 14.64
CA PRO A 30 6.94 11.30 14.16
C PRO A 30 7.41 9.84 14.05
N ALA A 31 8.47 9.60 13.27
CA ALA A 31 9.23 8.35 13.32
C ALA A 31 10.09 8.26 14.59
N ARG A 32 10.57 7.06 14.94
CA ARG A 32 11.34 6.83 16.18
C ARG A 32 12.62 7.67 16.24
N ASP A 33 13.33 7.72 15.13
CA ASP A 33 14.61 8.38 14.90
C ASP A 33 14.52 9.88 14.61
N ASN A 34 13.31 10.44 14.47
CA ASN A 34 13.04 11.87 14.26
C ASN A 34 13.28 12.72 15.53
N PHE A 35 14.45 12.60 16.16
CA PHE A 35 14.80 13.32 17.39
C PHE A 35 14.94 14.82 17.17
N GLU A 36 15.49 15.23 16.03
CA GLU A 36 15.76 16.64 15.71
C GLU A 36 14.48 17.37 15.33
N GLU A 37 13.56 16.70 14.62
CA GLU A 37 12.24 17.21 14.27
C GLU A 37 11.39 17.41 15.52
N ARG A 38 11.38 16.42 16.43
CA ARG A 38 10.70 16.56 17.73
C ARG A 38 11.28 17.72 18.54
N GLN A 39 12.60 17.87 18.58
CA GLN A 39 13.24 19.00 19.26
C GLN A 39 12.90 20.34 18.60
N SER A 40 12.93 20.41 17.27
CA SER A 40 12.57 21.62 16.50
C SER A 40 11.12 22.04 16.73
N LEU A 41 10.20 21.08 16.87
CA LEU A 41 8.82 21.35 17.23
C LEU A 41 8.72 21.95 18.63
N ARG A 42 9.39 21.34 19.62
CA ARG A 42 9.45 21.85 21.01
C ARG A 42 10.01 23.27 21.06
N ASP A 43 11.03 23.57 20.27
CA ASP A 43 11.67 24.89 20.22
C ASP A 43 10.85 25.93 19.42
N SER A 44 9.76 25.51 18.78
CA SER A 44 8.88 26.35 17.97
C SER A 44 7.44 26.37 18.51
N TRP A 45 6.46 26.11 17.64
CA TRP A 45 5.03 26.31 17.96
C TRP A 45 4.54 25.38 19.09
N PHE A 46 5.15 24.20 19.26
CA PHE A 46 4.78 23.26 20.31
C PHE A 46 5.11 23.83 21.69
N GLY A 47 6.32 24.37 21.88
CA GLY A 47 6.74 24.98 23.14
C GLY A 47 5.88 26.20 23.49
N PHE A 48 5.59 27.05 22.51
CA PHE A 48 4.66 28.17 22.72
C PHE A 48 3.24 27.70 23.08
N ALA A 49 2.77 26.61 22.48
CA ALA A 49 1.43 26.06 22.73
C ALA A 49 1.31 25.42 24.12
N GLN A 50 2.37 24.79 24.64
CA GLN A 50 2.38 24.19 25.98
C GLN A 50 2.12 25.19 27.12
N SER A 51 2.36 26.49 26.91
CA SER A 51 2.02 27.51 27.90
C SER A 51 0.51 27.67 28.15
N ASN A 52 -0.33 27.12 27.28
CA ASN A 52 -1.78 27.16 27.42
C ASN A 52 -2.27 25.90 28.13
N GLU A 53 -2.80 26.07 29.35
CA GLU A 53 -3.30 24.98 30.19
C GLU A 53 -4.44 24.16 29.55
N ARG A 54 -5.12 24.70 28.52
CA ARG A 54 -6.17 23.98 27.79
C ARG A 54 -5.65 23.07 26.68
N LEU A 55 -4.35 23.12 26.40
CA LEU A 55 -3.71 22.32 25.36
C LEU A 55 -2.89 21.20 25.97
N MET A 56 -3.14 19.99 25.49
CA MET A 56 -2.23 18.86 25.68
C MET A 56 -1.58 18.56 24.34
N LEU A 57 -0.26 18.40 24.30
CA LEU A 57 0.45 18.01 23.09
C LEU A 57 1.22 16.73 23.36
N LYS A 58 1.09 15.76 22.46
CA LYS A 58 1.75 14.45 22.58
C LYS A 58 2.32 14.00 21.24
N PHE A 59 3.56 13.53 21.27
CA PHE A 59 4.16 12.73 20.20
C PHE A 59 3.74 11.27 20.36
N ILE A 60 3.49 10.60 19.23
CA ILE A 60 3.13 9.19 19.21
C ILE A 60 4.18 8.44 18.44
N VAL A 61 4.79 7.48 19.13
CA VAL A 61 5.92 6.71 18.61
C VAL A 61 5.60 5.23 18.83
N GLY A 62 5.86 4.40 17.83
CA GLY A 62 5.74 2.95 17.98
C GLY A 62 6.80 2.48 18.96
N ASN A 63 6.47 1.54 19.84
CA ASN A 63 7.37 1.08 20.90
C ASN A 63 8.48 0.18 20.36
N GLU A 64 8.27 -0.45 19.20
CA GLU A 64 9.22 -1.36 18.57
C GLU A 64 9.78 -0.76 17.27
N ASP A 65 11.03 -1.08 16.98
CA ASP A 65 11.66 -0.76 15.69
C ASP A 65 11.56 -1.96 14.73
N CYS A 66 11.77 -1.70 13.45
CA CYS A 66 11.80 -2.78 12.47
C CYS A 66 13.13 -3.54 12.53
N LEU A 67 13.08 -4.82 12.90
CA LEU A 67 14.26 -5.69 13.02
C LEU A 67 14.96 -5.96 11.67
N THR A 68 14.28 -5.72 10.56
CA THR A 68 14.87 -5.84 9.22
C THR A 68 15.57 -4.53 8.83
N HIS A 69 16.86 -4.58 8.51
CA HIS A 69 17.59 -3.41 8.01
C HIS A 69 16.95 -2.87 6.71
N PRO A 70 16.85 -1.54 6.50
CA PRO A 70 16.17 -0.93 5.36
C PRO A 70 16.51 -1.53 3.98
N GLU A 71 17.78 -1.85 3.74
CA GLU A 71 18.23 -2.42 2.46
C GLU A 71 17.66 -3.83 2.17
N TYR A 72 17.37 -4.61 3.21
CA TYR A 72 16.87 -5.99 3.10
C TYR A 72 15.35 -6.10 3.28
N ARG A 73 14.63 -4.97 3.28
CA ARG A 73 13.17 -4.96 3.30
C ARG A 73 12.63 -5.17 1.89
N ARG A 74 11.49 -5.87 1.80
CA ARG A 74 10.71 -6.00 0.55
C ARG A 74 10.15 -4.65 0.07
N SER A 75 9.88 -3.74 1.00
CA SER A 75 9.45 -2.38 0.71
C SER A 75 10.15 -1.44 1.69
N PRO A 76 10.63 -0.26 1.25
CA PRO A 76 11.24 0.71 2.15
C PRO A 76 10.26 1.22 3.23
N TYR A 77 8.96 1.05 3.02
CA TYR A 77 7.90 1.56 3.91
C TYR A 77 7.39 0.53 4.93
N GLY A 78 7.80 -0.74 4.81
CA GLY A 78 7.34 -1.86 5.65
C GLY A 78 8.43 -2.45 6.53
N CYS A 79 8.19 -3.66 7.06
CA CYS A 79 9.19 -4.41 7.84
C CYS A 79 9.44 -5.85 7.34
N THR A 80 8.74 -6.29 6.29
CA THR A 80 8.88 -7.64 5.76
C THR A 80 10.26 -7.82 5.10
N PRO A 81 11.03 -8.86 5.45
CA PRO A 81 12.31 -9.14 4.81
C PRO A 81 12.12 -9.59 3.36
N SER A 82 13.08 -9.24 2.50
CA SER A 82 13.08 -9.63 1.08
C SER A 82 13.40 -11.12 0.88
N ASN A 83 14.19 -11.71 1.79
CA ASN A 83 14.63 -13.12 1.73
C ASN A 83 15.19 -13.50 0.35
N LEU A 84 16.06 -12.66 -0.21
CA LEU A 84 16.71 -12.91 -1.49
C LEU A 84 17.56 -14.19 -1.41
N SER A 85 17.57 -14.94 -2.50
CA SER A 85 18.34 -16.18 -2.68
C SER A 85 19.21 -16.11 -3.92
N TYR A 86 20.28 -16.90 -3.96
CA TYR A 86 21.14 -17.10 -5.12
C TYR A 86 20.60 -18.16 -6.09
N GLU A 87 19.42 -18.71 -5.82
CA GLU A 87 18.74 -19.60 -6.76
C GLU A 87 18.53 -18.90 -8.10
N ASN A 88 18.90 -19.58 -9.19
CA ASN A 88 18.77 -19.08 -10.57
C ASN A 88 19.72 -17.95 -10.99
N ILE A 89 20.78 -17.70 -10.22
CA ILE A 89 21.91 -16.90 -10.72
C ILE A 89 22.41 -17.46 -12.07
N ASP A 90 22.65 -16.56 -13.01
CA ASP A 90 23.12 -16.82 -14.38
C ASP A 90 22.22 -17.72 -15.23
N LYS A 91 20.96 -17.95 -14.80
CA LYS A 91 19.94 -18.66 -15.57
C LYS A 91 18.89 -17.69 -16.09
N GLU A 92 18.46 -17.90 -17.33
CA GLU A 92 17.28 -17.23 -17.86
C GLU A 92 16.02 -17.82 -17.21
N VAL A 93 15.34 -17.02 -16.40
CA VAL A 93 14.15 -17.43 -15.66
C VAL A 93 12.90 -17.11 -16.47
N MET A 94 12.03 -18.11 -16.65
CA MET A 94 10.68 -17.91 -17.17
C MET A 94 9.75 -17.57 -16.01
N ALA A 95 9.13 -16.38 -16.05
CA ALA A 95 8.33 -15.86 -14.93
C ALA A 95 7.10 -16.72 -14.61
N VAL A 96 6.39 -17.18 -15.63
CA VAL A 96 5.16 -17.99 -15.46
C VAL A 96 5.38 -19.38 -16.04
N ASN A 97 5.15 -20.41 -15.24
CA ASN A 97 5.18 -21.81 -15.67
C ASN A 97 3.81 -22.46 -15.38
N ILE A 98 3.43 -23.42 -16.21
CA ILE A 98 2.14 -24.12 -16.09
C ILE A 98 2.42 -25.55 -15.63
N SER A 99 2.02 -25.89 -14.42
CA SER A 99 2.11 -27.26 -13.89
C SER A 99 0.76 -27.94 -14.02
N ARG A 100 0.71 -29.08 -14.73
CA ARG A 100 -0.51 -29.87 -14.89
C ARG A 100 -0.45 -31.08 -13.99
N THR A 101 -1.46 -31.25 -13.15
CA THR A 101 -1.54 -32.40 -12.23
C THR A 101 -2.43 -33.53 -12.77
N SER A 102 -3.25 -33.29 -13.81
CA SER A 102 -4.04 -34.33 -14.47
C SER A 102 -4.34 -34.04 -15.94
N GLN A 103 -4.69 -35.08 -16.72
CA GLN A 103 -5.00 -34.98 -18.16
C GLN A 103 -6.41 -34.42 -18.47
N GLU A 104 -7.24 -34.13 -17.45
CA GLU A 104 -8.66 -33.73 -17.60
C GLU A 104 -8.95 -32.27 -17.19
N GLU A 105 -7.93 -31.41 -17.09
CA GLU A 105 -8.17 -29.99 -16.79
C GLU A 105 -8.80 -29.28 -17.99
N LYS A 106 -10.03 -28.77 -17.80
CA LYS A 106 -10.81 -28.06 -18.81
C LYS A 106 -10.15 -26.73 -19.16
N ASP A 107 -10.16 -26.38 -20.44
CA ASP A 107 -9.71 -25.08 -20.91
C ASP A 107 -10.48 -23.93 -20.23
N VAL A 108 -9.75 -22.85 -19.93
CA VAL A 108 -10.18 -21.62 -19.26
C VAL A 108 -10.07 -20.47 -20.26
N ALA A 109 -11.14 -19.67 -20.39
CA ALA A 109 -11.14 -18.48 -21.24
C ALA A 109 -10.60 -17.27 -20.48
N VAL A 110 -9.42 -16.79 -20.83
CA VAL A 110 -8.78 -15.59 -20.29
C VAL A 110 -9.28 -14.34 -21.02
N PRO A 111 -9.94 -13.39 -20.33
CA PRO A 111 -10.31 -12.10 -20.91
C PRO A 111 -9.06 -11.29 -21.25
N LEU A 112 -9.11 -10.59 -22.38
CA LEU A 112 -8.13 -9.57 -22.75
C LEU A 112 -8.73 -8.17 -22.72
N PRO A 113 -7.98 -7.14 -22.28
CA PRO A 113 -6.57 -7.21 -21.91
C PRO A 113 -6.31 -7.97 -20.60
N SER A 114 -5.25 -8.79 -20.58
CA SER A 114 -4.80 -9.48 -19.37
C SER A 114 -3.49 -8.88 -18.89
N ARG A 115 -3.29 -8.79 -17.57
CA ARG A 115 -2.15 -8.13 -16.95
C ARG A 115 -1.55 -9.00 -15.85
N ILE A 116 -0.22 -9.17 -15.88
CA ILE A 116 0.54 -9.72 -14.75
C ILE A 116 1.47 -8.64 -14.19
N SER A 117 1.22 -8.25 -12.95
CA SER A 117 1.95 -7.18 -12.25
C SER A 117 2.97 -7.77 -11.29
N PHE A 118 4.15 -7.15 -11.24
CA PHE A 118 5.25 -7.57 -10.39
C PHE A 118 6.04 -6.36 -9.88
N GLN A 119 6.73 -6.58 -8.75
CA GLN A 119 7.69 -5.66 -8.18
C GLN A 119 9.07 -6.28 -8.21
N VAL A 120 10.07 -5.48 -8.56
CA VAL A 120 11.48 -5.86 -8.58
C VAL A 120 12.12 -5.55 -7.22
N HIS A 121 12.73 -6.55 -6.59
CA HIS A 121 13.44 -6.45 -5.30
C HIS A 121 14.96 -6.45 -5.45
N HIS A 122 15.45 -6.91 -6.60
CA HIS A 122 16.85 -6.82 -7.02
C HIS A 122 16.89 -6.62 -8.55
N PRO A 123 17.82 -5.82 -9.10
CA PRO A 123 17.83 -5.51 -10.53
C PRO A 123 17.75 -6.75 -11.43
N ILE A 124 16.90 -6.71 -12.44
CA ILE A 124 16.74 -7.79 -13.43
C ILE A 124 16.84 -7.24 -14.85
N ILE A 125 17.14 -8.10 -15.82
CA ILE A 125 17.17 -7.78 -17.24
C ILE A 125 16.04 -8.52 -17.94
N ILE A 126 15.07 -7.82 -18.53
CA ILE A 126 14.06 -8.45 -19.37
C ILE A 126 14.66 -8.74 -20.75
N GLN A 127 14.53 -9.98 -21.22
CA GLN A 127 15.09 -10.42 -22.52
C GLN A 127 14.02 -10.78 -23.54
N LYS A 128 12.89 -11.32 -23.08
CA LYS A 128 11.82 -11.79 -23.96
C LYS A 128 10.46 -11.50 -23.34
N LEU A 129 9.50 -11.19 -24.20
CA LEU A 129 8.09 -11.17 -23.86
C LEU A 129 7.39 -12.37 -24.50
N GLY A 130 6.46 -12.94 -23.76
CA GLY A 130 5.79 -14.19 -24.08
C GLY A 130 4.28 -14.04 -24.17
N LEU A 131 3.69 -14.81 -25.07
CA LEU A 131 2.25 -14.97 -25.24
C LEU A 131 1.89 -16.44 -25.10
N TYR A 132 0.89 -16.74 -24.29
CA TYR A 132 0.34 -18.09 -24.17
C TYR A 132 -0.14 -18.58 -25.54
N TRP A 133 0.28 -19.78 -25.93
CA TRP A 133 -0.17 -20.39 -27.18
C TRP A 133 0.05 -21.90 -27.20
N ARG A 134 -1.05 -22.66 -27.30
CA ARG A 134 -1.00 -24.11 -27.53
C ARG A 134 -1.48 -24.43 -28.93
N GLY A 135 -0.52 -24.60 -29.85
CA GLY A 135 -0.79 -24.99 -31.22
C GLY A 135 -1.15 -26.47 -31.33
N ALA A 136 -2.36 -26.77 -31.81
CA ALA A 136 -2.62 -28.03 -32.53
C ALA A 136 -3.79 -27.96 -33.54
N SER A 137 -4.68 -26.96 -33.55
CA SER A 137 -5.81 -26.96 -34.50
C SER A 137 -6.23 -25.63 -35.13
N SER A 138 -5.68 -24.47 -34.73
CA SER A 138 -6.04 -23.19 -35.36
C SER A 138 -4.86 -22.24 -35.51
N SER A 139 -4.65 -21.72 -36.72
CA SER A 139 -3.76 -20.59 -36.97
C SER A 139 -4.22 -19.36 -36.17
N MET A 140 -3.27 -18.56 -35.68
CA MET A 140 -3.55 -17.29 -35.00
C MET A 140 -4.41 -16.38 -35.89
N THR A 141 -5.68 -16.19 -35.54
CA THR A 141 -6.65 -15.43 -36.34
C THR A 141 -6.51 -13.92 -36.16
N SER A 142 -5.99 -13.50 -34.99
CA SER A 142 -5.79 -12.11 -34.60
C SER A 142 -4.33 -11.80 -34.31
N THR A 143 -3.96 -10.53 -34.40
CA THR A 143 -2.65 -10.04 -33.95
C THR A 143 -2.76 -9.58 -32.51
N TYR A 144 -1.82 -9.99 -31.67
CA TYR A 144 -1.78 -9.66 -30.24
C TYR A 144 -0.54 -8.84 -29.92
N GLN A 145 -0.72 -7.79 -29.14
CA GLN A 145 0.36 -6.98 -28.62
C GLN A 145 0.67 -7.44 -27.20
N VAL A 146 1.95 -7.73 -26.93
CA VAL A 146 2.46 -8.00 -25.59
C VAL A 146 3.49 -6.94 -25.25
N TYR A 147 3.33 -6.28 -24.11
CA TYR A 147 4.20 -5.18 -23.73
C TYR A 147 4.48 -5.15 -22.23
N LEU A 148 5.67 -4.69 -21.87
CA LEU A 148 6.05 -4.33 -20.53
C LEU A 148 5.66 -2.86 -20.29
N PHE A 149 4.90 -2.62 -19.24
CA PHE A 149 4.39 -1.32 -18.83
C PHE A 149 5.00 -0.93 -17.48
N ASP A 150 5.46 0.32 -17.37
CA ASP A 150 5.85 0.93 -16.11
C ASP A 150 4.60 1.44 -15.40
N ASP A 151 4.29 0.83 -14.26
CA ASP A 151 3.05 1.08 -13.53
C ASP A 151 3.07 2.40 -12.75
N MET A 152 4.26 2.94 -12.50
CA MET A 152 4.48 4.18 -11.77
C MET A 152 4.45 5.38 -12.70
N ASN A 153 5.09 5.26 -13.87
CA ASN A 153 5.20 6.33 -14.86
C ASN A 153 4.11 6.27 -15.94
N GLU A 154 3.30 5.22 -15.94
CA GLU A 154 2.20 4.99 -16.89
C GLU A 154 2.67 4.94 -18.36
N GLU A 155 3.82 4.33 -18.63
CA GLU A 155 4.42 4.26 -19.96
C GLU A 155 4.75 2.84 -20.41
N THR A 156 4.81 2.63 -21.73
CA THR A 156 5.25 1.36 -22.30
C THR A 156 6.77 1.36 -22.40
N VAL A 157 7.42 0.42 -21.72
CA VAL A 157 8.88 0.25 -21.74
C VAL A 157 9.31 -0.44 -23.02
N VAL A 158 8.70 -1.59 -23.32
CA VAL A 158 9.00 -2.37 -24.52
C VAL A 158 7.83 -3.25 -24.95
N GLN A 159 7.75 -3.59 -26.22
CA GLN A 159 6.61 -4.33 -26.79
C GLN A 159 7.01 -5.25 -27.95
N VAL A 160 6.19 -6.27 -28.16
CA VAL A 160 6.26 -7.19 -29.30
C VAL A 160 4.87 -7.51 -29.83
N MET A 161 4.79 -7.84 -31.11
CA MET A 161 3.54 -8.21 -31.78
C MET A 161 3.58 -9.69 -32.17
N PHE A 162 2.56 -10.46 -31.82
CA PHE A 162 2.38 -11.85 -32.21
C PHE A 162 1.30 -11.95 -33.29
N SER A 163 1.61 -12.60 -34.40
CA SER A 163 0.68 -12.80 -35.53
C SER A 163 0.96 -14.12 -36.22
N SER A 164 0.07 -14.55 -37.12
CA SER A 164 0.26 -15.78 -37.90
C SER A 164 1.52 -15.78 -38.76
N SER A 165 1.93 -14.61 -39.28
CA SER A 165 3.16 -14.45 -40.08
C SER A 165 4.43 -14.32 -39.23
N SER A 166 4.30 -13.97 -37.95
CA SER A 166 5.41 -13.85 -37.01
C SER A 166 4.95 -14.30 -35.62
N PRO A 167 4.86 -15.62 -35.36
CA PRO A 167 4.37 -16.16 -34.10
C PRO A 167 5.43 -16.15 -32.99
N GLY A 168 6.73 -16.02 -33.30
CA GLY A 168 7.80 -16.18 -32.30
C GLY A 168 8.22 -17.64 -32.11
N VAL A 169 8.98 -17.92 -31.06
CA VAL A 169 9.59 -19.24 -30.79
C VAL A 169 8.85 -19.92 -29.64
N SER A 170 8.45 -21.17 -29.84
CA SER A 170 7.77 -21.96 -28.80
C SER A 170 8.74 -22.40 -27.71
N LEU A 171 8.37 -22.14 -26.45
CA LEU A 171 9.05 -22.66 -25.27
C LEU A 171 7.99 -23.00 -24.21
N GLY A 172 7.80 -24.30 -23.96
CA GLY A 172 6.67 -24.77 -23.16
C GLY A 172 5.33 -24.45 -23.85
N ASP A 173 4.37 -23.94 -23.08
CA ASP A 173 3.04 -23.53 -23.56
C ASP A 173 2.98 -22.05 -24.01
N TYR A 174 4.13 -21.41 -24.20
CA TYR A 174 4.23 -20.00 -24.58
C TYR A 174 5.05 -19.83 -25.87
N LEU A 175 4.69 -18.81 -26.65
CA LEU A 175 5.51 -18.25 -27.72
C LEU A 175 6.27 -17.04 -27.19
N PHE A 176 7.58 -16.97 -27.43
CA PHE A 176 8.41 -15.86 -27.02
C PHE A 176 8.99 -15.11 -28.21
N LYS A 177 9.18 -13.80 -28.02
CA LYS A 177 9.97 -12.95 -28.90
C LYS A 177 10.99 -12.17 -28.10
N PRO A 178 12.22 -12.01 -28.64
CA PRO A 178 13.22 -11.17 -28.01
C PRO A 178 12.77 -9.71 -28.01
N VAL A 179 13.16 -8.99 -26.98
CA VAL A 179 13.06 -7.53 -26.86
C VAL A 179 14.44 -6.93 -26.70
N GLU A 180 14.56 -5.62 -26.88
CA GLU A 180 15.76 -4.92 -26.42
C GLU A 180 15.93 -5.15 -24.91
N SER A 181 17.17 -5.38 -24.47
CA SER A 181 17.46 -5.69 -23.08
C SER A 181 17.32 -4.44 -22.21
N PHE A 182 16.38 -4.46 -21.27
CA PHE A 182 16.19 -3.38 -20.30
C PHE A 182 16.54 -3.86 -18.89
N ILE A 183 17.37 -3.08 -18.19
CA ILE A 183 17.62 -3.28 -16.76
C ILE A 183 16.47 -2.62 -16.00
N LEU A 184 15.69 -3.43 -15.31
CA LEU A 184 14.67 -2.97 -14.37
C LEU A 184 15.33 -2.82 -12.99
N PRO A 185 15.41 -1.61 -12.41
CA PRO A 185 16.06 -1.40 -11.14
C PRO A 185 15.23 -1.97 -9.98
N LYS A 186 15.85 -2.08 -8.79
CA LYS A 186 15.14 -2.35 -7.53
C LYS A 186 14.02 -1.32 -7.34
N ASP A 187 12.91 -1.77 -6.77
CA ASP A 187 11.66 -1.03 -6.55
C ASP A 187 10.87 -0.68 -7.83
N PHE A 188 11.33 -1.10 -9.01
CA PHE A 188 10.53 -1.01 -10.23
C PHE A 188 9.24 -1.81 -10.06
N GLN A 189 8.11 -1.18 -10.39
CA GLN A 189 6.79 -1.79 -10.41
C GLN A 189 6.28 -1.77 -11.84
N GLY A 190 6.05 -2.94 -12.40
CA GLY A 190 5.67 -3.05 -13.79
C GLY A 190 4.78 -4.24 -14.07
N SER A 191 4.24 -4.21 -15.27
CA SER A 191 3.24 -5.17 -15.69
C SER A 191 3.49 -5.64 -17.11
N VAL A 192 3.39 -6.96 -17.33
CA VAL A 192 3.27 -7.50 -18.68
C VAL A 192 1.81 -7.57 -19.06
N VAL A 193 1.44 -6.86 -20.13
CA VAL A 193 0.08 -6.73 -20.61
C VAL A 193 -0.05 -7.39 -21.97
N VAL A 194 -1.13 -8.14 -22.16
CA VAL A 194 -1.53 -8.71 -23.45
C VAL A 194 -2.83 -8.08 -23.88
N LYS A 195 -2.89 -7.57 -25.12
CA LYS A 195 -4.13 -7.07 -25.72
C LYS A 195 -4.25 -7.48 -27.20
N PRO A 196 -5.46 -7.74 -27.70
CA PRO A 196 -5.68 -7.87 -29.14
C PRO A 196 -5.45 -6.51 -29.81
N LEU A 197 -4.90 -6.51 -31.03
CA LEU A 197 -4.78 -5.28 -31.82
C LEU A 197 -6.09 -4.93 -32.54
N ALA A 198 -6.85 -5.96 -32.92
CA ALA A 198 -8.16 -5.82 -33.54
C ALA A 198 -9.25 -5.75 -32.46
N GLY A 199 -9.57 -4.53 -32.03
CA GLY A 199 -10.59 -4.24 -31.01
C GLY A 199 -10.03 -4.13 -29.59
N ASP A 200 -10.81 -3.51 -28.70
CA ASP A 200 -10.39 -3.23 -27.32
C ASP A 200 -10.43 -4.48 -26.41
N TYR A 201 -11.14 -5.54 -26.82
CA TYR A 201 -11.38 -6.73 -26.00
C TYR A 201 -11.33 -8.03 -26.81
N GLY A 202 -10.99 -9.13 -26.14
CA GLY A 202 -10.98 -10.46 -26.72
C GLY A 202 -10.83 -11.56 -25.67
N TRP A 203 -10.65 -12.79 -26.12
CA TRP A 203 -10.43 -13.95 -25.26
C TRP A 203 -9.29 -14.79 -25.80
N LEU A 204 -8.49 -15.36 -24.89
CA LEU A 204 -7.56 -16.45 -25.19
C LEU A 204 -7.95 -17.66 -24.37
N VAL A 205 -7.89 -18.83 -25.00
CA VAL A 205 -8.21 -20.09 -24.32
C VAL A 205 -6.89 -20.68 -23.80
N THR A 206 -6.73 -20.74 -22.48
CA THR A 206 -5.63 -21.41 -21.80
C THR A 206 -6.12 -22.77 -21.28
N PRO A 207 -5.27 -23.77 -21.02
CA PRO A 207 -5.69 -25.01 -20.39
C PRO A 207 -6.01 -24.68 -18.92
N GLY A 208 -6.92 -25.43 -18.30
CA GLY A 208 -6.96 -25.45 -16.85
C GLY A 208 -5.63 -25.99 -16.30
N GLY A 209 -5.20 -25.49 -15.16
CA GLY A 209 -3.98 -25.95 -14.49
C GLY A 209 -3.49 -24.95 -13.44
N SER A 210 -2.60 -25.44 -12.56
CA SER A 210 -2.00 -24.60 -11.52
C SER A 210 -0.83 -23.82 -12.10
N LEU A 211 -0.92 -22.49 -12.08
CA LEU A 211 0.18 -21.61 -12.45
C LEU A 211 1.23 -21.59 -11.34
N THR A 212 2.48 -21.82 -11.70
CA THR A 212 3.63 -21.59 -10.84
C THR A 212 4.29 -20.29 -11.27
N LEU A 213 4.41 -19.36 -10.32
CA LEU A 213 5.02 -18.06 -10.54
C LEU A 213 6.45 -18.07 -10.00
N GLU A 214 7.43 -18.07 -10.89
CA GLU A 214 8.84 -18.10 -10.56
C GLU A 214 9.32 -16.71 -10.12
N THR A 215 9.90 -16.63 -8.94
CA THR A 215 10.37 -15.35 -8.37
C THR A 215 11.86 -15.12 -8.58
N GLY A 216 12.57 -16.08 -9.18
CA GLY A 216 14.02 -16.02 -9.39
C GLY A 216 14.82 -15.91 -8.08
N GLY A 217 14.39 -16.61 -7.02
CA GLY A 217 14.99 -16.47 -5.69
C GLY A 217 14.53 -15.19 -4.96
N ASN A 218 13.25 -14.83 -5.11
CA ASN A 218 12.62 -13.63 -4.54
C ASN A 218 13.13 -12.28 -5.09
N VAL A 219 13.87 -12.27 -6.20
CA VAL A 219 14.30 -11.03 -6.87
C VAL A 219 13.12 -10.26 -7.47
N ILE A 220 11.99 -10.92 -7.71
CA ILE A 220 10.70 -10.29 -7.98
C ILE A 220 9.60 -10.85 -7.08
N SER A 221 8.53 -10.09 -6.88
CA SER A 221 7.28 -10.62 -6.32
C SER A 221 6.10 -10.20 -7.17
N TYR A 222 5.13 -11.10 -7.31
CA TYR A 222 3.89 -10.80 -8.01
C TYR A 222 2.94 -10.04 -7.09
N MET A 223 2.28 -9.02 -7.63
CA MET A 223 1.27 -8.26 -6.89
C MET A 223 -0.09 -8.97 -6.98
N GLN A 224 -0.89 -8.92 -5.91
CA GLN A 224 -2.17 -9.64 -5.89
C GLN A 224 -3.10 -9.17 -7.00
N PHE A 225 -3.67 -10.15 -7.67
CA PHE A 225 -4.35 -10.03 -8.96
C PHE A 225 -5.76 -9.49 -8.77
N SER A 226 -6.00 -8.31 -9.32
CA SER A 226 -7.34 -7.97 -9.80
C SER A 226 -7.33 -8.30 -11.29
N VAL A 227 -8.20 -9.21 -11.77
CA VAL A 227 -8.56 -9.18 -13.19
C VAL A 227 -9.21 -7.81 -13.39
N PHE A 228 -8.40 -6.89 -13.90
CA PHE A 228 -8.77 -5.53 -14.14
C PHE A 228 -9.69 -5.51 -15.37
N ILE A 229 -10.99 -5.74 -15.14
CA ILE A 229 -12.04 -5.21 -16.01
C ILE A 229 -12.21 -3.71 -15.67
N THR A 230 -11.12 -2.96 -15.50
CA THR A 230 -11.18 -1.53 -15.13
C THR A 230 -11.19 -0.59 -16.32
N GLU A 231 -11.23 -1.12 -17.52
CA GLU A 231 -11.63 -0.37 -18.69
C GLU A 231 -12.86 -1.04 -19.26
N LEU A 232 -14.04 -0.89 -18.63
CA LEU A 232 -15.19 -0.58 -19.46
C LEU A 232 -15.01 0.89 -19.84
N PRO A 233 -15.10 1.25 -21.13
CA PRO A 233 -14.85 2.63 -21.53
C PRO A 233 -15.74 3.54 -20.70
N LYS A 234 -15.21 4.69 -20.29
CA LYS A 234 -16.03 5.84 -19.88
C LYS A 234 -16.82 6.30 -21.11
N ASN A 235 -17.75 5.48 -21.60
CA ASN A 235 -18.76 5.94 -22.52
C ASN A 235 -19.72 6.79 -21.68
N PRO A 236 -19.79 8.12 -21.92
CA PRO A 236 -20.68 9.00 -21.16
C PRO A 236 -22.17 8.68 -21.39
N ALA A 237 -22.51 7.86 -22.39
CA ALA A 237 -23.86 7.38 -22.63
C ALA A 237 -24.23 6.11 -21.83
N MET A 238 -23.24 5.40 -21.26
CA MET A 238 -23.46 4.14 -20.55
C MET A 238 -23.72 4.41 -19.07
N LYS A 239 -24.89 4.03 -18.56
CA LYS A 239 -25.30 4.31 -17.18
C LYS A 239 -24.49 3.42 -16.22
N GLU A 240 -24.14 3.93 -15.06
CA GLU A 240 -23.34 3.22 -14.03
C GLU A 240 -23.93 1.85 -13.66
N ARG A 241 -25.26 1.73 -13.72
CA ARG A 241 -26.00 0.48 -13.52
C ARG A 241 -25.69 -0.60 -14.57
N GLU A 242 -25.41 -0.24 -15.82
CA GLU A 242 -25.06 -1.18 -16.90
C GLU A 242 -23.63 -1.71 -16.74
N ARG A 243 -22.70 -0.88 -16.23
CA ARG A 243 -21.34 -1.32 -15.89
C ARG A 243 -21.33 -2.32 -14.74
N VAL A 244 -22.14 -2.05 -13.71
CA VAL A 244 -22.35 -2.97 -12.59
C VAL A 244 -23.04 -4.26 -13.06
N LEU A 245 -23.98 -4.19 -14.00
CA LEU A 245 -24.64 -5.36 -14.57
C LEU A 245 -23.69 -6.22 -15.42
N ILE A 246 -22.79 -5.61 -16.19
CA ILE A 246 -21.75 -6.34 -16.93
C ILE A 246 -20.78 -6.99 -15.94
N TRP A 247 -20.34 -6.26 -14.92
CA TRP A 247 -19.49 -6.78 -13.85
C TRP A 247 -20.14 -7.95 -13.10
N LEU A 248 -21.44 -7.84 -12.76
CA LEU A 248 -22.22 -8.91 -12.15
C LEU A 248 -22.46 -10.08 -13.11
N LYS A 249 -22.67 -9.85 -14.41
CA LYS A 249 -22.80 -10.91 -15.42
C LYS A 249 -21.50 -11.68 -15.59
N VAL A 250 -20.35 -10.99 -15.57
CA VAL A 250 -19.01 -11.59 -15.69
C VAL A 250 -18.63 -12.37 -14.42
N MET A 251 -18.94 -11.85 -13.23
CA MET A 251 -18.57 -12.47 -11.96
C MET A 251 -19.57 -13.54 -11.49
N TYR A 252 -20.87 -13.39 -11.76
CA TYR A 252 -21.93 -14.19 -11.13
C TYR A 252 -22.87 -14.92 -12.09
N ARG A 253 -22.62 -14.90 -13.41
CA ARG A 253 -23.35 -15.71 -14.40
C ARG A 253 -24.89 -15.53 -14.31
N TRP A 254 -25.38 -14.29 -14.38
CA TRP A 254 -26.82 -14.00 -14.32
C TRP A 254 -27.49 -14.10 -15.70
N ASP A 255 -28.14 -15.24 -15.93
CA ASP A 255 -29.12 -15.62 -16.98
C ASP A 255 -29.07 -14.91 -18.34
N GLU A 256 -28.35 -15.51 -19.28
CA GLU A 256 -28.71 -15.47 -20.71
C GLU A 256 -28.49 -16.86 -21.35
N PRO A 257 -29.48 -17.41 -22.08
CA PRO A 257 -29.45 -18.79 -22.61
C PRO A 257 -28.43 -19.02 -23.74
N GLN A 258 -27.62 -18.02 -24.13
CA GLN A 258 -26.56 -18.15 -25.14
C GLN A 258 -25.16 -18.41 -24.56
N THR A 259 -25.01 -18.49 -23.24
CA THR A 259 -23.71 -18.75 -22.57
C THR A 259 -23.38 -20.24 -22.41
N ALA A 260 -24.22 -21.15 -22.92
CA ALA A 260 -24.07 -22.60 -22.77
C ALA A 260 -22.79 -23.19 -23.42
N ASN A 261 -22.12 -22.45 -24.30
CA ASN A 261 -20.90 -22.88 -25.01
C ASN A 261 -19.64 -22.07 -24.66
N LEU A 262 -19.67 -21.21 -23.63
CA LEU A 262 -18.47 -20.50 -23.19
C LEU A 262 -17.67 -21.32 -22.16
N PRO A 263 -16.32 -21.38 -22.25
CA PRO A 263 -15.48 -22.08 -21.29
C PRO A 263 -15.67 -21.56 -19.86
N ILE A 264 -15.36 -22.40 -18.87
CA ILE A 264 -15.48 -22.07 -17.45
C ILE A 264 -14.48 -20.95 -17.11
N ILE A 265 -14.96 -19.78 -16.69
CA ILE A 265 -14.13 -18.76 -16.03
C ILE A 265 -13.78 -19.32 -14.64
N SER A 266 -12.50 -19.47 -14.33
CA SER A 266 -12.03 -19.94 -13.02
C SER A 266 -12.58 -19.04 -11.91
N LYS A 267 -12.96 -19.64 -10.77
CA LYS A 267 -13.30 -18.89 -9.55
C LYS A 267 -12.07 -18.28 -8.88
N ASP A 268 -10.89 -18.82 -9.19
CA ASP A 268 -9.61 -18.30 -8.74
C ASP A 268 -8.99 -17.44 -9.84
N VAL A 269 -9.09 -16.13 -9.63
CA VAL A 269 -8.56 -15.05 -10.47
C VAL A 269 -7.03 -15.15 -10.65
N SER A 270 -6.36 -15.97 -9.83
CA SER A 270 -4.93 -16.26 -9.88
C SER A 270 -4.47 -17.08 -11.10
N ASP A 271 -5.39 -17.61 -11.90
CA ASP A 271 -5.06 -18.66 -12.90
C ASP A 271 -5.22 -18.20 -14.36
N MET A 272 -5.36 -16.89 -14.61
CA MET A 272 -5.86 -16.38 -15.91
C MET A 272 -4.98 -15.28 -16.51
N PHE A 273 -3.78 -15.63 -16.99
CA PHE A 273 -2.88 -14.70 -17.71
C PHE A 273 -2.45 -15.25 -19.06
N ALA A 274 -2.51 -14.40 -20.10
CA ALA A 274 -1.97 -14.74 -21.40
C ALA A 274 -0.51 -14.30 -21.59
N GLY A 275 0.00 -13.40 -20.73
CA GLY A 275 1.34 -12.84 -20.85
C GLY A 275 2.38 -13.61 -20.06
N ASN A 276 3.63 -13.58 -20.53
CA ASN A 276 4.80 -14.10 -19.84
C ASN A 276 6.02 -13.22 -20.15
N PHE A 277 7.10 -13.39 -19.40
CA PHE A 277 8.38 -12.75 -19.67
C PHE A 277 9.52 -13.63 -19.20
N MET A 278 10.67 -13.46 -19.85
CA MET A 278 11.92 -14.08 -19.43
C MET A 278 12.90 -13.01 -18.96
N PHE A 279 13.57 -13.29 -17.86
CA PHE A 279 14.50 -12.35 -17.26
C PHE A 279 15.78 -13.02 -16.76
N LEU A 280 16.84 -12.22 -16.66
CA LEU A 280 18.09 -12.56 -15.98
C LEU A 280 18.23 -11.71 -14.73
N ILE A 281 18.92 -12.24 -13.72
CA ILE A 281 19.35 -11.46 -12.57
C ILE A 281 20.52 -10.57 -13.02
N HIS A 282 20.42 -9.26 -12.83
CA HIS A 282 21.51 -8.33 -13.09
C HIS A 282 22.39 -8.23 -11.84
N GLY A 283 23.72 -8.17 -11.99
CA GLY A 283 24.61 -7.99 -10.84
C GLY A 283 24.70 -9.21 -9.91
N SER A 284 24.79 -10.43 -10.47
CA SER A 284 24.88 -11.69 -9.70
C SER A 284 25.91 -11.67 -8.55
N GLU A 285 27.07 -11.05 -8.75
CA GLU A 285 28.13 -10.90 -7.72
C GLU A 285 27.67 -10.01 -6.55
N GLU A 286 27.01 -8.89 -6.84
CA GLU A 286 26.45 -7.98 -5.84
C GLU A 286 25.33 -8.66 -5.04
N LEU A 287 24.47 -9.44 -5.70
CA LEU A 287 23.44 -10.24 -5.04
C LEU A 287 24.06 -11.26 -4.07
N MET A 288 25.08 -11.98 -4.52
CA MET A 288 25.77 -12.95 -3.67
C MET A 288 26.41 -12.29 -2.44
N GLU A 289 27.04 -11.14 -2.61
CA GLU A 289 27.64 -10.39 -1.50
C GLU A 289 26.58 -9.89 -0.52
N THR A 290 25.47 -9.35 -1.05
CA THR A 290 24.30 -8.91 -0.27
C THR A 290 23.74 -10.05 0.59
N VAL A 291 23.58 -11.24 0.01
CA VAL A 291 23.08 -12.42 0.74
C VAL A 291 24.08 -12.89 1.80
N LYS A 292 25.39 -12.87 1.51
CA LYS A 292 26.44 -13.27 2.49
C LYS A 292 26.56 -12.31 3.67
N GLN A 293 26.54 -11.00 3.41
CA GLN A 293 26.67 -9.96 4.43
C GLN A 293 25.39 -9.73 5.24
N THR A 294 24.29 -10.41 4.91
CA THR A 294 22.99 -10.20 5.56
C THR A 294 23.06 -10.40 7.07
N ASP A 295 23.82 -11.39 7.57
CA ASP A 295 23.93 -11.65 9.01
C ASP A 295 24.80 -10.61 9.74
N GLU A 296 25.92 -10.17 9.14
CA GLU A 296 26.78 -9.12 9.71
C GLU A 296 26.02 -7.79 9.80
N LYS A 297 25.38 -7.35 8.70
CA LYS A 297 24.54 -6.15 8.70
C LYS A 297 23.34 -6.27 9.65
N ARG A 298 22.80 -7.47 9.88
CA ARG A 298 21.73 -7.69 10.89
C ARG A 298 22.24 -7.38 12.30
N GLN A 299 23.48 -7.76 12.63
CA GLN A 299 24.07 -7.47 13.93
C GLN A 299 24.36 -5.98 14.11
N GLU A 300 24.91 -5.32 13.08
CA GLU A 300 25.12 -3.87 13.07
C GLU A 300 23.79 -3.12 13.24
N TRP A 301 22.75 -3.52 12.49
CA TRP A 301 21.42 -2.94 12.58
C TRP A 301 20.80 -3.11 13.98
N SER A 302 20.95 -4.27 14.60
CA SER A 302 20.49 -4.50 15.98
C SER A 302 21.12 -3.51 16.97
N THR A 303 22.40 -3.18 16.78
CA THR A 303 23.11 -2.21 17.63
C THR A 303 22.55 -0.80 17.45
N GLU A 304 22.20 -0.42 16.22
CA GLU A 304 21.58 0.88 15.95
C GLU A 304 20.15 0.96 16.52
N ILE A 305 19.35 -0.11 16.41
CA ILE A 305 18.02 -0.19 17.04
C ILE A 305 18.14 0.03 18.56
N ASP A 306 19.10 -0.64 19.20
CA ASP A 306 19.34 -0.48 20.64
C ASP A 306 19.75 0.96 21.01
N ARG A 307 20.57 1.59 20.16
CA ARG A 307 20.99 2.98 20.32
C ARG A 307 19.80 3.94 20.22
N VAL A 308 18.96 3.80 19.20
CA VAL A 308 17.74 4.60 19.01
C VAL A 308 16.79 4.40 20.19
N GLN A 309 16.58 3.15 20.62
CA GLN A 309 15.72 2.83 21.76
C GLN A 309 16.21 3.51 23.04
N LYS A 310 17.53 3.47 23.32
CA LYS A 310 18.10 4.13 24.49
C LYS A 310 17.90 5.65 24.43
N ARG A 311 18.17 6.28 23.28
CA ARG A 311 17.98 7.73 23.10
C ARG A 311 16.51 8.13 23.27
N LEU A 312 15.57 7.32 22.77
CA LEU A 312 14.13 7.54 22.93
C LEU A 312 13.68 7.42 24.40
N GLN A 313 14.23 6.48 25.16
CA GLN A 313 13.97 6.34 26.59
C GLN A 313 14.48 7.56 27.38
N GLU A 314 15.69 8.04 27.06
CA GLU A 314 16.26 9.24 27.69
C GLU A 314 15.44 10.50 27.36
N GLU A 315 15.04 10.66 26.10
CA GLU A 315 14.16 11.75 25.64
C GLU A 315 12.81 11.71 26.38
N ASN A 316 12.16 10.55 26.42
CA ASN A 316 10.87 10.41 27.08
C ASN A 316 10.96 10.67 28.59
N LYS A 317 12.05 10.21 29.25
CA LYS A 317 12.30 10.49 30.67
C LYS A 317 12.43 12.00 30.93
N LYS A 318 13.06 12.74 30.02
CA LYS A 318 13.30 14.18 30.13
C LYS A 318 12.03 15.00 29.85
N HIS A 319 11.30 14.69 28.76
CA HIS A 319 10.23 15.55 28.26
C HIS A 319 8.82 15.07 28.64
N ARG A 320 8.60 13.77 28.84
CA ARG A 320 7.30 13.17 29.20
C ARG A 320 6.14 13.55 28.27
N ASP A 321 6.46 13.88 27.03
CA ASP A 321 5.53 14.28 25.96
C ASP A 321 5.37 13.21 24.87
N ILE A 322 5.99 12.04 25.05
CA ILE A 322 5.90 10.90 24.12
C ILE A 322 4.97 9.82 24.69
N VAL A 323 4.04 9.35 23.87
CA VAL A 323 3.25 8.15 24.12
C VAL A 323 3.78 7.04 23.22
N LEU A 324 4.30 5.99 23.85
CA LEU A 324 4.74 4.78 23.17
C LEU A 324 3.54 3.84 23.01
N VAL A 325 3.28 3.43 21.77
CA VAL A 325 2.20 2.50 21.42
C VAL A 325 2.76 1.17 20.95
N ASP A 326 2.05 0.08 21.23
CA ASP A 326 2.49 -1.28 20.90
C ASP A 326 2.38 -1.58 19.39
N ALA A 327 3.33 -1.04 18.62
CA ALA A 327 3.44 -1.21 17.19
C ALA A 327 4.90 -1.09 16.73
N VAL A 328 5.26 -1.86 15.71
CA VAL A 328 6.49 -1.69 14.94
C VAL A 328 6.38 -0.41 14.12
N ASP A 329 7.27 0.55 14.37
CA ASP A 329 7.20 1.88 13.79
C ASP A 329 7.70 1.90 12.34
N THR A 330 6.75 1.70 11.41
CA THR A 330 6.97 1.81 9.97
C THR A 330 5.86 2.65 9.35
N TYR A 331 6.11 3.19 8.16
CA TYR A 331 5.10 3.99 7.47
C TYR A 331 3.83 3.19 7.16
N GLN A 332 3.95 1.91 6.77
CA GLN A 332 2.80 1.03 6.55
C GLN A 332 1.96 0.79 7.82
N ASN A 333 2.58 0.84 9.00
CA ASN A 333 1.89 0.68 10.29
C ASN A 333 1.36 2.00 10.87
N LEU A 334 1.49 3.13 10.17
CA LEU A 334 1.00 4.43 10.65
C LEU A 334 -0.50 4.42 11.02
N PRO A 335 -1.42 3.78 10.25
CA PRO A 335 -2.82 3.68 10.66
C PRO A 335 -3.00 2.95 12.00
N LEU A 336 -2.25 1.87 12.23
CA LEU A 336 -2.26 1.14 13.50
C LEU A 336 -1.72 2.00 14.65
N LYS A 337 -0.62 2.73 14.44
CA LYS A 337 -0.07 3.69 15.41
C LYS A 337 -1.11 4.74 15.83
N VAL A 338 -1.79 5.36 14.87
CA VAL A 338 -2.84 6.36 15.13
C VAL A 338 -3.98 5.76 15.95
N LEU A 339 -4.43 4.56 15.56
CA LEU A 339 -5.51 3.86 16.23
C LEU A 339 -5.17 3.47 17.67
N LEU A 340 -3.98 2.94 17.92
CA LEU A 340 -3.52 2.58 19.27
C LEU A 340 -3.43 3.83 20.17
N PHE A 341 -3.11 4.98 19.59
CA PHE A 341 -3.18 6.23 20.34
C PHE A 341 -4.62 6.66 20.63
N HIS A 342 -5.56 6.53 19.70
CA HIS A 342 -6.98 6.78 19.98
C HIS A 342 -7.49 5.91 21.15
N LYS A 343 -7.02 4.65 21.22
CA LYS A 343 -7.29 3.76 22.36
C LYS A 343 -6.68 4.31 23.65
N TRP A 344 -5.39 4.64 23.65
CA TRP A 344 -4.73 5.23 24.82
C TRP A 344 -5.44 6.50 25.31
N LEU A 345 -5.86 7.38 24.40
CA LEU A 345 -6.63 8.58 24.74
C LEU A 345 -7.97 8.28 25.38
N THR A 346 -8.71 7.34 24.81
CA THR A 346 -10.01 6.93 25.32
C THR A 346 -9.92 6.46 26.77
N ASP A 347 -8.82 5.82 27.15
CA ASP A 347 -8.62 5.22 28.46
C ASP A 347 -7.97 6.17 29.48
N ASN A 348 -7.21 7.19 29.02
CA ASN A 348 -6.32 7.98 29.90
C ASN A 348 -6.58 9.49 29.91
N VAL A 349 -7.33 10.04 28.96
CA VAL A 349 -7.46 11.49 28.79
C VAL A 349 -8.92 11.89 28.60
N ASP A 350 -9.38 12.89 29.34
CA ASP A 350 -10.63 13.57 29.06
C ASP A 350 -10.37 14.81 28.19
N PHE A 351 -10.93 14.83 26.99
CA PHE A 351 -10.71 15.88 25.99
C PHE A 351 -11.99 16.11 25.19
N LYS A 352 -12.12 17.31 24.58
CA LYS A 352 -13.25 17.64 23.70
C LYS A 352 -12.91 17.41 22.22
N TYR A 353 -11.70 17.77 21.83
CA TYR A 353 -11.23 17.69 20.45
C TYR A 353 -9.80 17.16 20.37
N LEU A 354 -9.54 16.36 19.35
CA LEU A 354 -8.22 15.87 18.97
C LEU A 354 -7.85 16.49 17.62
N LEU A 355 -6.73 17.19 17.54
CA LEU A 355 -6.11 17.64 16.29
C LEU A 355 -4.92 16.75 15.98
N LYS A 356 -5.03 15.92 14.94
CA LYS A 356 -3.92 15.15 14.38
C LYS A 356 -3.16 16.00 13.38
N THR A 357 -1.82 15.97 13.46
CA THR A 357 -0.91 16.52 12.45
C THR A 357 0.34 15.64 12.32
N ASP A 358 1.12 15.86 11.27
CA ASP A 358 2.45 15.26 11.11
C ASP A 358 3.53 16.15 11.75
N ASP A 359 4.74 15.61 11.93
CA ASP A 359 5.88 16.31 12.53
C ASP A 359 6.62 17.26 11.56
N ASP A 360 6.30 17.18 10.27
CA ASP A 360 6.74 18.10 9.23
C ASP A 360 5.76 19.27 8.99
N CYS A 361 4.81 19.49 9.90
CA CYS A 361 3.75 20.48 9.76
C CYS A 361 3.85 21.65 10.76
N PHE A 362 3.40 22.83 10.34
CA PHE A 362 3.24 24.01 11.20
C PHE A 362 1.78 24.25 11.56
N LEU A 363 1.50 24.45 12.86
CA LEU A 363 0.15 24.76 13.35
C LEU A 363 0.04 26.19 13.89
N ASN A 364 -0.87 26.97 13.32
CA ASN A 364 -1.28 28.26 13.89
C ASN A 364 -2.31 28.04 15.01
N ILE A 365 -1.83 27.60 16.17
CA ILE A 365 -2.65 27.24 17.34
C ILE A 365 -3.57 28.39 17.78
N ARG A 366 -3.08 29.64 17.76
CA ARG A 366 -3.87 30.82 18.13
C ARG A 366 -5.09 30.99 17.22
N HIS A 367 -4.91 30.80 15.92
CA HIS A 367 -6.00 30.90 14.95
C HIS A 367 -7.01 29.75 15.12
N ILE A 368 -6.53 28.52 15.35
CA ILE A 368 -7.36 27.35 15.57
C ILE A 368 -8.26 27.55 16.81
N LEU A 369 -7.67 27.90 17.96
CA LEU A 369 -8.43 28.16 19.19
C LEU A 369 -9.44 29.29 19.03
N LYS A 370 -9.06 30.38 18.35
CA LYS A 370 -9.97 31.50 18.06
C LYS A 370 -11.15 31.05 17.19
N THR A 371 -10.92 30.16 16.22
CA THR A 371 -11.96 29.65 15.32
C THR A 371 -12.94 28.76 16.08
N ILE A 372 -12.42 27.82 16.88
CA ILE A 372 -13.23 26.90 17.68
C ILE A 372 -14.06 27.64 18.75
N ASN A 373 -13.52 28.71 19.34
CA ASN A 373 -14.26 29.50 20.32
C ASN A 373 -15.30 30.45 19.69
N LYS A 374 -15.08 30.91 18.45
CA LYS A 374 -16.00 31.83 17.75
C LYS A 374 -17.15 31.12 17.05
N THR A 375 -16.90 29.91 16.57
CA THR A 375 -17.92 29.07 15.96
C THR A 375 -18.51 28.19 17.06
N THR A 376 -19.81 27.93 17.05
CA THR A 376 -20.36 26.78 17.79
C THR A 376 -19.90 25.51 17.07
N PHE A 377 -18.61 25.21 17.16
CA PHE A 377 -18.05 23.99 16.60
C PHE A 377 -18.78 22.81 17.27
N PRO A 378 -19.29 21.83 16.50
CA PRO A 378 -20.12 20.79 17.08
C PRO A 378 -19.32 19.97 18.10
N GLU A 379 -19.87 19.78 19.29
CA GLU A 379 -19.21 19.01 20.37
C GLU A 379 -19.23 17.49 20.13
N SER A 380 -19.97 17.01 19.11
CA SER A 380 -20.09 15.60 18.73
C SER A 380 -20.22 15.45 17.22
N ASN A 381 -19.88 14.27 16.70
CA ASN A 381 -19.92 13.91 15.28
C ASN A 381 -19.22 14.93 14.36
N ALA A 382 -18.14 15.55 14.84
CA ALA A 382 -17.41 16.56 14.11
C ALA A 382 -16.05 16.04 13.66
N TRP A 383 -15.84 16.00 12.35
CA TRP A 383 -14.53 15.79 11.76
C TRP A 383 -14.23 16.95 10.80
N TRP A 384 -13.30 17.80 11.19
CA TRP A 384 -12.96 19.02 10.48
C TRP A 384 -11.54 18.94 9.89
N GLY A 385 -11.42 19.30 8.62
CA GLY A 385 -10.16 19.28 7.90
C GLY A 385 -10.41 19.40 6.40
N ASN A 386 -9.37 19.18 5.60
CA ASN A 386 -9.50 19.11 4.15
C ASN A 386 -9.84 17.68 3.73
N PHE A 387 -11.04 17.43 3.22
CA PHE A 387 -11.47 16.09 2.81
C PHE A 387 -11.21 15.84 1.33
N ARG A 388 -10.68 14.66 1.02
CA ARG A 388 -10.65 14.12 -0.34
C ARG A 388 -11.88 13.25 -0.56
N TYR A 389 -12.40 13.30 -1.79
CA TYR A 389 -13.55 12.52 -2.23
C TYR A 389 -13.21 11.81 -3.53
N ASN A 390 -13.69 10.58 -3.71
CA ASN A 390 -13.45 9.75 -4.90
C ASN A 390 -11.97 9.70 -5.32
N TRP A 391 -11.08 9.70 -4.33
CA TRP A 391 -9.64 9.64 -4.59
C TRP A 391 -9.30 8.23 -5.05
N ALA A 392 -8.62 8.11 -6.19
CA ALA A 392 -8.26 6.81 -6.74
C ALA A 392 -7.37 6.05 -5.75
N VAL A 393 -7.67 4.76 -5.55
CA VAL A 393 -6.84 3.86 -4.76
C VAL A 393 -5.53 3.67 -5.51
N GLN A 394 -4.44 4.04 -4.86
CA GLN A 394 -3.13 3.85 -5.44
C GLN A 394 -2.78 2.37 -5.36
N ARG A 395 -2.39 1.79 -6.49
CA ARG A 395 -2.00 0.37 -6.57
C ARG A 395 -0.49 0.20 -6.60
N HIS A 396 0.24 1.30 -6.72
CA HIS A 396 1.69 1.32 -6.87
C HIS A 396 2.32 2.42 -6.03
N GLY A 397 3.62 2.28 -5.73
CA GLY A 397 4.40 3.28 -5.01
C GLY A 397 4.15 3.33 -3.49
N LYS A 398 4.54 4.46 -2.87
CA LYS A 398 4.52 4.66 -1.41
C LYS A 398 3.17 4.43 -0.75
N TRP A 399 2.09 4.73 -1.46
CA TRP A 399 0.72 4.69 -0.97
C TRP A 399 -0.08 3.51 -1.53
N ALA A 400 0.61 2.50 -2.07
CA ALA A 400 -0.02 1.33 -2.67
C ALA A 400 -0.86 0.54 -1.66
N GLU A 401 -2.12 0.29 -2.02
CA GLU A 401 -2.99 -0.66 -1.33
C GLU A 401 -3.46 -1.72 -2.31
N HIS A 402 -2.73 -2.84 -2.38
CA HIS A 402 -3.02 -3.91 -3.34
C HIS A 402 -4.33 -4.66 -3.02
N HIS A 403 -4.73 -4.74 -1.75
CA HIS A 403 -5.88 -5.53 -1.30
C HIS A 403 -7.16 -4.72 -1.12
N TYR A 404 -7.12 -3.39 -1.36
CA TYR A 404 -8.32 -2.58 -1.21
C TYR A 404 -9.35 -2.95 -2.30
N PRO A 405 -10.60 -3.25 -1.96
CA PRO A 405 -11.53 -3.90 -2.88
C PRO A 405 -12.09 -2.98 -3.97
N THR A 406 -12.04 -1.66 -3.79
CA THR A 406 -12.62 -0.69 -4.72
C THR A 406 -11.55 0.11 -5.45
N THR A 407 -11.93 0.86 -6.50
CA THR A 407 -11.02 1.71 -7.27
C THR A 407 -10.82 3.10 -6.66
N ALA A 408 -11.64 3.48 -5.69
CA ALA A 408 -11.59 4.78 -5.03
C ALA A 408 -11.89 4.66 -3.54
N TYR A 409 -11.20 5.47 -2.73
CA TYR A 409 -11.42 5.56 -1.30
C TYR A 409 -12.74 6.26 -0.97
N PRO A 410 -13.39 5.91 0.16
CA PRO A 410 -14.42 6.75 0.76
C PRO A 410 -13.83 8.12 1.13
N ALA A 411 -14.68 9.07 1.47
CA ALA A 411 -14.20 10.38 1.89
C ALA A 411 -13.27 10.27 3.12
N PHE A 412 -12.10 10.90 3.06
CA PHE A 412 -11.14 10.91 4.16
C PHE A 412 -10.45 12.27 4.30
N ALA A 413 -10.01 12.59 5.51
CA ALA A 413 -9.31 13.82 5.81
C ALA A 413 -7.82 13.74 5.42
N CYS A 414 -7.27 14.83 4.88
CA CYS A 414 -5.86 14.92 4.51
C CYS A 414 -4.92 14.80 5.74
N GLY A 415 -3.70 14.32 5.49
CA GLY A 415 -2.69 14.03 6.52
C GLY A 415 -2.14 15.24 7.26
N SER A 416 -2.02 16.39 6.58
CA SER A 416 -1.37 17.62 7.07
C SER A 416 -2.02 18.27 8.30
N GLY A 417 -3.22 17.83 8.68
CA GLY A 417 -3.96 18.42 9.80
C GLY A 417 -5.45 18.15 9.71
N ASN A 418 -6.00 17.45 10.70
CA ASN A 418 -7.45 17.31 10.85
C ASN A 418 -7.86 17.11 12.30
N MET A 419 -9.10 17.49 12.61
CA MET A 419 -9.61 17.60 13.96
C MET A 419 -10.86 16.76 14.13
N LEU A 420 -10.93 15.98 15.21
CA LEU A 420 -12.04 15.09 15.53
C LEU A 420 -12.62 15.46 16.89
N SER A 421 -13.94 15.35 17.04
CA SER A 421 -14.60 15.36 18.35
C SER A 421 -14.31 14.07 19.12
N ALA A 422 -14.32 14.15 20.45
CA ALA A 422 -13.92 13.04 21.31
C ALA A 422 -14.78 11.78 21.16
N ASP A 423 -16.07 11.92 20.84
CA ASP A 423 -16.97 10.81 20.55
C ASP A 423 -16.54 10.00 19.31
N LEU A 424 -16.06 10.67 18.25
CA LEU A 424 -15.54 9.99 17.06
C LEU A 424 -14.21 9.28 17.35
N VAL A 425 -13.31 9.91 18.13
CA VAL A 425 -12.06 9.26 18.58
C VAL A 425 -12.38 8.01 19.39
N LYS A 426 -13.31 8.09 20.35
CA LYS A 426 -13.77 6.95 21.17
C LYS A 426 -14.45 5.88 20.31
N TRP A 427 -15.20 6.28 19.29
CA TRP A 427 -15.84 5.35 18.36
C TRP A 427 -14.81 4.58 17.53
N THR A 428 -13.83 5.27 16.93
CA THR A 428 -12.77 4.62 16.14
C THR A 428 -11.93 3.66 16.99
N ALA A 429 -11.59 4.04 18.23
CA ALA A 429 -10.87 3.19 19.17
C ALA A 429 -11.62 1.89 19.55
N LYS A 430 -12.97 1.89 19.46
CA LYS A 430 -13.82 0.73 19.78
C LYS A 430 -14.21 -0.12 18.58
N ASN A 431 -14.16 0.45 17.38
CA ASN A 431 -14.68 -0.17 16.15
C ASN A 431 -13.58 -0.45 15.11
N TYR A 432 -12.32 -0.50 15.54
CA TYR A 432 -11.27 -1.06 14.69
C TYR A 432 -11.44 -2.59 14.68
N ARG A 433 -11.90 -3.14 13.57
CA ARG A 433 -11.91 -4.57 13.33
C ARG A 433 -11.56 -4.81 11.88
#